data_AF-A0A917JWV6-F1
#
_entry.id   AF-A0A917JWV6-F1
#
_cell.length_a   1.000
_cell.length_b   1.000
_cell.length_c   1.000
_cell.angle_alpha   90.00
_cell.angle_beta   90.00
_cell.angle_gamma   90.00
#
_symmetry.space_group_name_H-M   'P 1'
#
loop_
_entity.id
_entity.type
_entity.pdbx_description
1 polymer ?
#
loop_
_entity_poly.entity_id
_entity_poly.type
_entity_poly.pdbx_seq_one_letter_code
_entity_poly.pdbx_strand_id
1 'polypeptide(L)' 'MNLIEKIQYEMFYDDVDSNEQSEELKEIYHSSNNKDEIDKVLICLCGYGMDSLEKI' A
#
# COMPACT_ATOMS: atom_id res chain seq x y z
N MET A 1 -8.98 10.66 5.14
CA MET A 1 -7.92 10.47 4.15
C MET A 1 -8.51 9.91 2.87
N ASN A 2 -8.09 10.45 1.73
CA ASN A 2 -8.27 9.82 0.43
C ASN A 2 -7.36 8.58 0.31
N LEU A 3 -7.49 7.82 -0.78
CA LEU A 3 -6.74 6.58 -0.99
C LEU A 3 -5.22 6.80 -0.99
N ILE A 4 -4.74 7.89 -1.61
CA ILE A 4 -3.31 8.24 -1.67
C ILE A 4 -2.79 8.57 -0.27
N GLU A 5 -3.51 9.41 0.47
CA GLU A 5 -3.15 9.78 1.84
C GLU A 5 -3.11 8.56 2.77
N LYS A 6 -4.04 7.61 2.60
CA LYS A 6 -4.03 6.34 3.34
C LYS A 6 -2.77 5.52 3.04
N ILE A 7 -2.44 5.31 1.77
CA ILE A 7 -1.26 4.54 1.37
C ILE A 7 0.02 5.21 1.88
N GLN A 8 0.11 6.55 1.77
CA GLN A 8 1.24 7.29 2.31
C GLN A 8 1.36 7.15 3.83
N TYR A 9 0.23 7.19 4.54
CA TYR A 9 0.22 6.98 5.98
C TYR A 9 0.77 5.59 6.31
N GLU A 10 0.21 4.51 5.75
CA GLU A 10 0.67 3.16 6.08
C GLU A 10 2.14 2.91 5.71
N MET A 11 2.65 3.55 4.64
CA MET A 11 4.04 3.38 4.22
C MET A 11 5.06 4.14 5.05
N PHE A 12 4.69 5.29 5.61
CA PHE A 12 5.64 6.22 6.24
C PHE A 12 5.36 6.46 7.72
N TYR A 13 4.38 5.77 8.30
CA TYR A 13 4.13 5.85 9.73
C TYR A 13 5.17 5.02 10.49
N ASP A 14 6.16 5.72 11.06
CA ASP A 14 7.37 5.16 11.70
C ASP A 14 7.09 4.24 12.92
N ASP A 15 5.89 4.28 13.49
CA ASP A 15 5.53 3.53 14.71
C ASP A 15 4.90 2.14 14.43
N VAL A 16 4.73 1.75 13.17
CA VAL A 16 4.11 0.46 12.78
C VAL A 16 5.17 -0.51 12.23
N ASP A 17 5.11 -1.78 12.63
CA ASP A 17 6.01 -2.82 12.14
C ASP A 17 5.84 -3.02 10.62
N SER A 18 6.94 -3.21 9.91
CA SER A 18 6.93 -3.37 8.44
C SER A 18 6.01 -4.50 7.93
N ASN A 19 5.79 -5.56 8.72
CA ASN A 19 4.85 -6.62 8.35
C ASN A 19 3.41 -6.15 8.51
N GLU A 20 3.11 -5.41 9.58
CA GLU A 20 1.79 -4.83 9.83
C GLU A 20 1.44 -3.82 8.73
N GLN A 21 2.39 -2.95 8.33
CA GLN A 21 2.23 -2.05 7.19
C GLN A 21 1.89 -2.82 5.89
N SER A 22 2.57 -3.94 5.65
CA SER A 22 2.35 -4.75 4.45
C SER A 22 0.96 -5.39 4.43
N GLU A 23 0.45 -5.85 5.58
CA GLU A 23 -0.89 -6.41 5.70
C GLU A 23 -1.99 -5.34 5.56
N GLU A 24 -1.78 -4.15 6.13
CA GLU A 24 -2.73 -3.03 5.96
C GLU A 24 -2.82 -2.58 4.49
N LEU A 25 -1.69 -2.52 3.78
CA LEU A 25 -1.67 -2.24 2.34
C LEU A 25 -2.41 -3.33 1.54
N LYS A 26 -2.28 -4.61 1.92
CA LYS A 26 -3.03 -5.75 1.33
C LYS A 26 -4.52 -5.59 1.54
N GLU A 27 -4.94 -5.21 2.74
CA GLU A 27 -6.35 -5.01 3.05
C GLU A 27 -6.95 -3.83 2.25
N ILE A 28 -6.23 -2.71 2.17
CA ILE A 28 -6.62 -1.55 1.34
C ILE A 28 -6.74 -1.95 -0.13
N TYR A 29 -5.79 -2.72 -0.65
CA TYR A 29 -5.79 -3.16 -2.05
C TYR A 29 -6.95 -4.12 -2.36
N HIS A 30 -7.17 -5.12 -1.52
CA HIS A 30 -8.23 -6.12 -1.75
C HIS A 30 -9.64 -5.55 -1.54
N SER A 31 -9.81 -4.56 -0.67
CA SER A 31 -11.09 -3.89 -0.43
C SER A 31 -11.41 -2.76 -1.43
N SER A 32 -10.45 -2.36 -2.26
CA SER A 32 -10.62 -1.26 -3.22
C SER A 32 -11.11 -1.72 -4.60
N ASN A 33 -11.95 -0.89 -5.22
CA ASN A 33 -12.32 -1.01 -6.63
C ASN A 33 -11.30 -0.35 -7.58
N ASN A 34 -10.34 0.42 -7.04
CA ASN A 34 -9.35 1.20 -7.80
C ASN A 34 -7.93 0.61 -7.67
N LYS A 35 -7.79 -0.71 -7.79
CA LYS A 35 -6.49 -1.42 -7.68
C LYS A 35 -5.42 -0.82 -8.58
N ASP A 36 -5.80 -0.46 -9.79
CA ASP A 36 -4.93 0.16 -10.81
C ASP A 36 -4.36 1.53 -10.37
N GLU A 37 -5.10 2.27 -9.54
CA GLU A 37 -4.66 3.54 -8.95
C GLU A 37 -3.71 3.29 -7.77
N ILE A 38 -4.01 2.28 -6.94
CA ILE A 38 -3.15 1.86 -5.83
C ILE A 38 -1.78 1.42 -6.35
N ASP A 39 -1.74 0.58 -7.38
CA ASP A 39 -0.48 0.14 -7.99
C ASP A 39 0.35 1.30 -8.50
N LYS A 40 -0.27 2.30 -9.16
CA LYS A 40 0.45 3.50 -9.62
C LYS A 40 1.05 4.28 -8.46
N VAL A 41 0.34 4.37 -7.34
CA VAL A 41 0.84 5.04 -6.14
C VAL A 41 2.00 4.26 -5.53
N LEU A 42 1.86 2.95 -5.34
CA LEU A 42 2.92 2.09 -4.79
C LEU A 42 4.17 2.13 -5.67
N ILE A 43 4.02 1.99 -7.00
CA ILE A 43 5.13 2.09 -7.95
C ILE A 43 5.81 3.47 -7.85
N CYS A 44 5.05 4.54 -7.66
CA CYS A 44 5.60 5.88 -7.50
C CYS A 44 6.38 6.05 -6.18
N LEU A 45 5.86 5.49 -5.08
CA LEU A 45 6.42 5.68 -3.73
C LEU A 45 7.59 4.74 -3.42
N CYS A 46 7.53 3.49 -3.87
CA CYS A 46 8.55 2.48 -3.56
C CYS A 46 9.09 1.70 -4.77
N GLY A 47 8.62 1.96 -5.98
CA GLY A 47 9.09 1.29 -7.21
C GLY A 47 8.47 -0.08 -7.46
N TYR A 48 7.54 -0.53 -6.60
CA TYR A 48 6.91 -1.84 -6.68
C TYR A 48 5.38 -1.70 -6.68
N GLY A 49 4.71 -2.54 -7.47
CA GLY A 49 3.25 -2.71 -7.37
C GLY A 49 2.87 -3.76 -6.33
N MET A 50 1.58 -3.93 -6.10
CA MET A 50 1.05 -4.81 -5.07
C MET A 50 1.40 -6.28 -5.28
N ASP A 51 1.49 -6.72 -6.54
CA ASP A 51 1.97 -8.06 -6.92
C ASP A 51 3.37 -8.40 -6.37
N SER A 52 4.15 -7.39 -5.99
CA SER A 52 5.47 -7.58 -5.38
C SER A 52 5.36 -7.84 -3.88
N LEU A 53 4.42 -7.18 -3.20
CA LEU A 53 4.11 -7.38 -1.79
C LEU A 53 3.44 -8.73 -1.52
N GLU A 54 2.67 -9.26 -2.48
CA GLU A 54 2.02 -10.58 -2.37
C GLU A 54 2.98 -11.77 -2.55
N LYS A 55 4.21 -11.54 -3.01
CA LYS A 55 5.23 -12.59 -3.25
C LYS A 55 6.23 -12.75 -2.11
N ILE A 56 6.13 -11.90 -1.08
CA ILE A 56 6.97 -11.91 0.13
C ILE A 56 6.27 -12.73 1.19
#